data_AF-A0A662CX53-F1
#
_entry.id   AF-A0A662CX53-F1
#
_cell.length_a   1.000
_cell.length_b   1.000
_cell.length_c   1.000
_cell.angle_alpha   90.00
_cell.angle_beta   90.00
_cell.angle_gamma   90.00
#
_symmetry.space_group_name_H-M   'P 1'
#
loop_
_entity.id
_entity.type
_entity.pdbx_description
1 polymer ?
#
loop_
_entity_poly.entity_id
_entity_poly.type
_entity_poly.pdbx_seq_one_letter_code
_entity_poly.pdbx_strand_id
1 'polypeptide(L)' 'QFLGLKHRPNFIENVLNPLLKAGLLKRTIPDKPRSRFQKYVATKKEEIKYGQK' A
#
# COMPACT_ATOMS: atom_id res chain seq x y z
N GLN A 1 1.09 17.19 -10.92
CA GLN A 1 0.78 15.89 -11.56
C GLN A 1 1.22 14.77 -10.61
N PHE A 2 0.38 13.79 -10.31
CA PHE A 2 0.72 12.72 -9.35
C PHE A 2 1.30 11.51 -10.13
N LEU A 3 2.60 11.22 -9.95
CA LEU A 3 3.40 10.10 -10.50
C LEU A 3 3.43 9.86 -12.03
N GLY A 4 2.49 10.36 -12.83
CA GLY A 4 2.52 10.24 -14.30
C GLY A 4 2.30 8.83 -14.87
N LEU A 5 1.90 7.86 -14.03
CA LEU A 5 1.73 6.46 -14.41
C LEU A 5 0.39 6.25 -15.11
N LYS A 6 0.41 5.78 -16.37
CA LYS A 6 -0.80 5.50 -17.16
C LYS A 6 -1.36 4.09 -16.94
N HIS A 7 -0.51 3.11 -16.62
CA HIS A 7 -0.92 1.70 -16.55
C HIS A 7 -1.15 1.25 -15.10
N ARG A 8 -2.43 1.10 -14.72
CA ARG A 8 -2.84 0.72 -13.36
C ARG A 8 -2.22 -0.60 -12.86
N PRO A 9 -2.17 -1.70 -13.64
CA PRO A 9 -1.52 -2.94 -13.20
C PRO A 9 -0.05 -2.75 -12.82
N ASN A 10 0.68 -1.97 -13.62
CA ASN A 10 2.10 -1.69 -13.39
C ASN A 10 2.29 -0.92 -12.07
N PHE A 11 1.48 0.11 -11.80
CA PHE A 11 1.51 0.82 -10.51
C PHE A 11 1.25 -0.12 -9.33
N ILE A 12 0.30 -1.05 -9.46
CA ILE A 12 -0.03 -1.98 -8.39
C ILE A 12 1.17 -2.91 -8.11
N GLU A 13 1.75 -3.49 -9.14
CA GLU A 13 2.83 -4.48 -9.02
C GLU A 13 4.17 -3.86 -8.61
N ASN A 14 4.52 -2.71 -9.19
CA ASN A 14 5.85 -2.12 -9.01
C ASN A 14 5.92 -1.09 -7.89
N VAL A 15 4.78 -0.57 -7.42
CA VAL A 15 4.75 0.47 -6.38
C VAL A 15 3.92 0.03 -5.18
N LEU A 16 2.64 -0.23 -5.38
CA LEU A 16 1.72 -0.44 -4.25
C LEU A 16 1.99 -1.73 -3.48
N ASN A 17 2.12 -2.86 -4.17
CA ASN A 17 2.34 -4.17 -3.56
C ASN A 17 3.66 -4.23 -2.79
N PRO A 18 4.80 -3.73 -3.31
CA PRO A 18 6.04 -3.63 -2.55
C PRO A 18 5.90 -2.81 -1.26
N LEU A 19 5.21 -1.67 -1.30
CA LEU A 19 5.01 -0.82 -0.11
C LEU A 19 4.11 -1.50 0.94
N LEU A 20 3.09 -2.23 0.51
CA LEU A 20 2.25 -3.04 1.40
C LEU A 20 3.05 -4.19 2.03
N LYS A 21 3.86 -4.91 1.23
CA LYS A 21 4.69 -6.03 1.70
C LYS A 21 5.79 -5.57 2.65
N ALA A 22 6.39 -4.41 2.37
CA ALA A 22 7.36 -3.76 3.26
C ALA A 22 6.70 -3.18 4.53
N GLY A 23 5.37 -3.24 4.64
CA GLY A 23 4.64 -2.71 5.78
C GLY A 23 4.66 -1.18 5.88
N LEU A 24 5.09 -0.47 4.82
CA LEU A 24 5.15 1.00 4.72
C LEU A 24 3.77 1.63 4.48
N LEU A 25 2.87 0.85 3.89
CA LEU A 25 1.47 1.19 3.71
C LEU A 25 0.59 0.11 4.32
N LYS A 26 -0.55 0.51 4.88
CA LYS A 26 -1.62 -0.40 5.32
C LYS A 26 -2.92 -0.10 4.59
N ARG A 27 -3.70 -1.16 4.36
CA ARG A 27 -5.07 -1.08 3.82
C ARG A 27 -6.02 -0.65 4.92
N THR A 28 -6.92 0.30 4.64
CA THR A 28 -7.97 0.67 5.61
C THR A 28 -9.12 -0.33 5.65
N ILE A 29 -9.34 -1.08 4.56
CA ILE A 29 -10.35 -2.15 4.46
C ILE A 29 -9.67 -3.46 4.00
N PRO A 30 -8.95 -4.16 4.90
CA PRO A 30 -8.20 -5.36 4.54
C PRO A 30 -9.08 -6.48 3.98
N ASP A 31 -10.30 -6.63 4.50
CA ASP A 31 -11.23 -7.72 4.11
C ASP A 31 -11.80 -7.56 2.70
N LYS A 32 -11.79 -6.34 2.15
CA LYS A 32 -12.32 -6.02 0.81
C LYS A 32 -11.24 -5.33 -0.03
N PRO A 33 -10.19 -6.05 -0.43
CA PRO A 33 -9.00 -5.46 -1.05
C PRO A 33 -9.24 -4.81 -2.42
N ARG A 34 -10.34 -5.20 -3.09
CA ARG A 34 -10.79 -4.64 -4.38
C ARG A 34 -11.89 -3.58 -4.25
N SER A 35 -12.19 -3.13 -3.03
CA SER A 35 -13.22 -2.12 -2.79
C SER A 35 -12.89 -0.80 -3.53
N ARG A 36 -13.90 -0.18 -4.14
CA ARG A 36 -13.77 1.17 -4.72
C ARG A 36 -13.47 2.24 -3.67
N PHE A 37 -13.77 1.96 -2.40
CA PHE A 37 -13.50 2.85 -1.26
C PHE A 37 -12.17 2.53 -0.56
N GLN A 38 -11.36 1.66 -1.15
CA GLN A 38 -10.07 1.29 -0.59
C GLN A 38 -9.16 2.52 -0.49
N LYS A 39 -8.65 2.77 0.72
CA LYS A 39 -7.63 3.78 0.99
C LYS A 39 -6.39 3.12 1.59
N TYR A 40 -5.29 3.88 1.58
CA TYR A 40 -4.00 3.45 2.09
C TYR A 40 -3.47 4.51 3.04
N VAL A 41 -2.93 4.07 4.17
CA VAL A 41 -2.31 4.95 5.17
C VAL A 41 -0.84 4.57 5.34
N ALA A 42 0.02 5.59 5.44
CA ALA A 42 1.43 5.39 5.74
C ALA A 42 1.59 4.94 7.20
N THR A 43 2.40 3.91 7.40
CA THR A 43 2.79 3.46 8.74
C THR A 43 3.94 4.30 9.25
N LYS A 44 3.94 4.54 10.56
CA LYS A 44 5.08 5.20 11.22
C LYS A 44 6.26 4.23 11.26
N LYS A 45 7.47 4.79 11.18
CA LYS A 45 8.73 4.04 11.23
C LYS A 45 8.86 3.16 12.49
N GLU A 46 8.21 3.57 13.57
CA GLU A 46 8.15 2.85 14.84
C GLU A 46 7.35 1.54 14.74
N GLU A 47 6.25 1.53 13.98
CA GLU A 47 5.41 0.31 13.80
C GLU A 47 6.09 -0.76 12.94
N ILE A 48 6.97 -0.36 12.02
CA ILE A 48 7.68 -1.29 11.11
C ILE A 48 8.59 -2.24 11.92
N LYS A 49 9.16 -1.76 13.03
CA LYS A 49 10.08 -2.55 13.86
C LYS A 49 9.40 -3.70 14.63
N TYR A 50 8.10 -3.59 14.90
CA TYR A 50 7.36 -4.58 15.71
C TYR A 50 6.63 -5.63 14.87
N GLY A 51 6.42 -5.39 13.57
CA GLY A 51 5.70 -6.30 12.67
C GLY A 51 6.56 -7.33 11.91
N GLN A 52 7.89 -7.29 12.05
CA GLN A 52 8.83 -8.23 11.42
C GLN A 52 9.34 -9.34 12.37
N LYS A 53 8.72 -9.49 13.54
CA LYS A 53 9.08 -10.51 14.52
C LYS A 53 8.20 -11.75 14.37
#